data_AF-A0A5Q0H034-F1
#
_entry.id   AF-A0A5Q0H034-F1
#
_cell.length_a   1.000
_cell.length_b   1.000
_cell.length_c   1.000
_cell.angle_alpha   90.00
_cell.angle_beta   90.00
_cell.angle_gamma   90.00
#
_symmetry.space_group_name_H-M   'P 1'
#
loop_
_entity.id
_entity.type
_entity.pdbx_description
1 polymer ?
#
loop_
_entity_poly.entity_id
_entity_poly.type
_entity_poly.pdbx_seq_one_letter_code
_entity_poly.pdbx_strand_id
1 'polypeptide(L)' 'MDLCSRRLVGWAVADHMCVDLVLDALHAAERTRGSLAGAIFHGDHGAQGGFNWSSQHPDLGCVRRGDGGLE' A
#
# COMPACT_ATOMS: atom_id res chain seq x y z
N MET A 1 -3.49 7.46 7.22
CA MET A 1 -3.31 8.93 7.13
C MET A 1 -4.69 9.58 7.08
N ASP A 2 -4.86 10.76 7.67
CA ASP A 2 -6.05 11.58 7.42
C ASP A 2 -5.93 12.31 6.08
N LEU A 3 -6.83 12.05 5.13
CA LEU A 3 -6.74 12.64 3.79
C LEU A 3 -7.05 14.14 3.76
N CYS A 4 -7.88 14.63 4.68
CA CYS A 4 -8.21 16.05 4.74
C CYS A 4 -7.01 16.89 5.20
N SER A 5 -6.43 16.55 6.36
CA SER A 5 -5.31 17.31 6.95
C SER A 5 -3.93 16.83 6.54
N ARG A 6 -3.82 15.68 5.86
CA ARG A 6 -2.56 14.96 5.56
C ARG A 6 -1.75 14.58 6.81
N ARG A 7 -2.38 14.54 7.99
CA ARG A 7 -1.71 14.14 9.24
C ARG A 7 -1.73 12.63 9.43
N LEU A 8 -0.67 12.09 10.01
CA LEU A 8 -0.69 10.75 10.57
C LEU A 8 -1.35 10.81 11.95
N VAL A 9 -2.61 10.38 12.03
CA VAL A 9 -3.44 10.52 13.24
C VAL A 9 -3.36 9.32 14.18
N GLY A 10 -2.89 8.17 13.70
CA GLY A 10 -2.68 6.95 14.48
C GLY A 10 -1.69 6.02 13.77
N TRP A 11 -0.91 5.29 14.55
CA TRP A 11 0.12 4.37 14.07
C TRP A 11 0.37 3.29 15.14
N ALA A 12 0.84 2.14 14.69
CA ALA A 12 1.28 1.03 15.53
C ALA A 12 2.38 0.26 14.77
N VAL A 13 3.19 -0.53 15.48
CA VAL A 13 4.27 -1.34 14.90
C VAL A 13 4.29 -2.73 15.55
N ALA A 14 4.46 -3.77 14.73
CA ALA A 14 4.63 -5.17 15.14
C ALA A 14 5.54 -5.88 14.12
N ASP A 15 6.09 -7.03 14.50
CA ASP A 15 6.98 -7.84 13.64
C ASP A 15 6.26 -8.62 12.54
N HIS A 16 4.93 -8.73 12.60
CA HIS A 16 4.10 -9.38 11.57
C HIS A 16 2.76 -8.65 11.39
N MET A 17 2.13 -8.83 10.23
CA MET A 17 0.81 -8.24 9.96
C MET A 17 -0.28 -9.04 10.69
N CYS A 18 -0.74 -8.50 11.82
CA CYS A 18 -1.87 -9.03 12.59
C CYS A 18 -3.01 -8.00 12.64
N VAL A 19 -4.23 -8.47 12.91
CA VAL A 19 -5.41 -7.63 13.13
C VAL A 19 -5.19 -6.61 14.25
N ASP A 20 -4.50 -7.00 15.32
CA ASP A 20 -4.24 -6.12 16.47
C ASP A 20 -3.44 -4.86 16.08
N LEU A 21 -2.52 -4.99 15.12
CA LEU A 21 -1.75 -3.86 14.60
C LEU A 21 -2.68 -2.79 13.98
N VAL A 22 -3.72 -3.23 13.28
CA VAL A 22 -4.71 -2.34 12.66
C VAL A 22 -5.61 -1.71 13.73
N LEU A 23 -6.06 -2.51 14.71
CA LEU A 23 -6.90 -2.03 15.81
C LEU A 23 -6.19 -0.96 16.64
N ASP A 24 -4.92 -1.16 16.98
CA ASP A 24 -4.14 -0.21 17.76
C ASP A 24 -3.95 1.13 17.05
N ALA A 25 -3.69 1.09 15.74
CA ALA A 25 -3.60 2.29 14.92
C ALA A 25 -4.94 3.04 14.84
N LEU A 26 -6.07 2.33 14.79
CA LEU A 26 -7.41 2.93 14.79
C LEU A 26 -7.76 3.56 16.15
N HIS A 27 -7.49 2.88 17.26
CA HIS A 27 -7.69 3.44 18.59
C HIS A 27 -6.81 4.67 18.85
N ALA A 28 -5.58 4.69 18.34
CA ALA A 28 -4.72 5.87 18.40
C ALA A 28 -5.30 7.02 17.56
N ALA A 29 -5.82 6.73 16.37
CA ALA A 29 -6.47 7.72 15.51
C ALA A 29 -7.72 8.33 16.13
N GLU A 30 -8.57 7.51 16.78
CA GLU A 30 -9.75 7.98 17.49
C GLU A 30 -9.38 8.92 18.63
N ARG A 31 -8.41 8.56 19.48
CA ARG A 31 -7.94 9.41 20.57
C ARG A 31 -7.39 10.74 20.07
N THR A 32 -6.63 10.74 18.97
CA THR A 32 -6.08 11.98 18.38
C THR A 32 -7.18 12.89 17.82
N ARG A 33 -8.29 12.35 17.33
CA ARG A 33 -9.38 13.11 16.72
C ARG A 33 -10.56 13.39 17.63
N GLY A 34 -10.65 12.69 18.76
CA GLY A 34 -11.81 12.67 19.65
C GLY A 34 -12.94 11.76 19.17
N SER A 35 -13.06 11.49 17.87
CA SER A 35 -14.00 10.52 17.30
C SER A 35 -13.60 10.11 15.88
N LEU A 36 -13.99 8.90 15.47
CA LEU A 36 -14.00 8.45 14.08
C LEU A 36 -15.42 8.33 13.49
N ALA A 37 -16.44 8.87 14.16
CA ALA A 37 -17.81 8.87 13.64
C ALA A 37 -17.87 9.52 12.25
N GLY A 38 -18.40 8.79 11.27
CA GLY A 38 -18.47 9.22 9.86
C GLY A 38 -17.15 9.12 9.08
N ALA A 39 -16.06 8.66 9.70
CA ALA A 39 -14.81 8.39 8.99
C ALA A 39 -14.89 7.10 8.17
N ILE A 40 -14.26 7.10 7.01
CA ILE A 40 -14.08 5.91 6.17
C ILE A 40 -12.64 5.44 6.30
N PHE A 41 -12.45 4.21 6.77
CA PHE A 41 -11.14 3.57 6.79
C PHE A 41 -10.85 2.94 5.43
N HIS A 42 -9.70 3.28 4.85
CA HIS A 42 -9.17 2.65 3.66
C HIS A 42 -7.89 1.89 4.03
N GLY A 43 -7.96 0.56 3.96
CA GLY A 43 -6.79 -0.30 3.97
C GLY A 43 -6.60 -0.88 2.59
N ASP A 44 -5.39 -0.83 2.05
CA ASP A 44 -5.02 -1.72 0.97
C ASP A 44 -4.89 -3.15 1.54
N HIS A 45 -5.17 -4.18 0.74
CA HIS A 45 -4.95 -5.59 1.11
C HIS A 45 -3.45 -5.96 1.19
N GLY A 46 -2.61 -5.04 1.67
CA GLY A 46 -1.16 -5.10 1.59
C GLY A 46 -0.54 -5.95 2.69
N ALA A 47 -0.49 -7.26 2.51
CA ALA A 47 0.66 -8.09 2.92
C ALA A 47 0.67 -9.51 2.34
N GLN A 48 -0.41 -10.00 1.73
CA GLN A 48 -0.39 -11.31 1.06
C GLN A 48 -0.14 -11.14 -0.43
N GLY A 49 1.05 -10.67 -0.77
CA GLY A 49 1.49 -10.49 -2.16
C GLY A 49 2.82 -11.17 -2.41
N GLY A 50 2.81 -12.27 -3.17
CA GLY A 50 3.89 -12.48 -4.11
C GLY A 50 3.97 -11.25 -5.01
N PHE A 51 5.18 -10.75 -5.27
CA PHE A 51 5.39 -9.51 -6.02
C PHE A 51 4.59 -9.53 -7.33
N ASN A 52 3.55 -8.69 -7.41
CA ASN A 52 2.92 -8.38 -8.69
C ASN A 52 3.80 -7.36 -9.39
N TRP A 53 4.53 -7.82 -10.41
CA TRP A 53 5.16 -6.94 -11.38
C TRP A 53 4.09 -6.01 -11.96
N SER A 54 4.39 -4.70 -11.97
CA SER A 54 3.44 -3.70 -12.45
C SER A 54 3.16 -3.87 -13.93
N SER A 55 1.88 -3.96 -14.31
CA SER A 55 1.43 -3.86 -15.71
C SER A 55 1.59 -2.45 -16.30
N GLN A 56 2.00 -1.45 -15.49
CA GLN A 56 2.34 -0.10 -15.95
C GLN A 56 3.74 -0.01 -16.58
N HIS A 57 4.58 -1.01 -16.36
CA HIS A 57 5.79 -1.23 -17.14
C HIS A 57 5.55 -2.47 -18.01
N PRO A 58 4.95 -2.32 -19.22
CA PRO A 58 5.13 -3.34 -20.22
C PRO A 58 6.64 -3.44 -20.45
N ASP A 59 7.21 -4.63 -20.22
CA ASP A 59 8.57 -4.98 -20.60
C ASP A 59 8.69 -4.89 -22.13
N LEU A 60 8.78 -3.66 -22.63
CA LEU A 60 9.10 -3.34 -24.01
C LEU A 60 10.20 -2.30 -23.98
N GLY A 61 11.31 -2.70 -23.33
CA GLY A 61 12.63 -2.20 -23.69
C GLY A 61 12.87 -2.53 -25.16
N CYS A 62 12.68 -1.52 -25.98
CA CYS A 62 12.91 -1.50 -27.41
C CYS A 62 14.37 -1.89 -27.76
N VAL A 63 14.61 -3.18 -28.00
CA VAL A 63 15.71 -3.65 -28.86
C VAL A 63 15.14 -4.66 -29.85
N ARG A 64 14.66 -4.17 -30.99
CA ARG A 64 14.60 -4.99 -32.21
C ARG A 64 16.04 -5.31 -32.59
N ARG A 65 16.51 -6.53 -32.36
CA ARG A 65 17.64 -7.06 -33.14
C ARG A 65 17.09 -7.39 -34.53
N GLY A 66 17.35 -6.49 -35.47
CA GLY A 66 17.29 -6.80 -36.89
C GLY A 66 18.46 -7.69 -37.30
N ASP A 67 18.10 -8.68 -38.11
CA ASP A 67 18.77 -9.21 -39.29
C ASP A 67 20.13 -9.91 -39.17
N GLY A 68 20.14 -11.16 -39.64
CA GLY A 68 21.34 -11.92 -40.00
C GLY A 68 21.04 -13.40 -40.27
N GLY A 69 20.55 -13.71 -41.48
CA GLY A 69 20.52 -15.07 -41.99
C GLY A 69 21.87 -15.52 -42.59
N LEU A 70 21.94 -16.82 -42.90
CA LEU A 70 23.06 -17.62 -43.47
C LEU A 70 24.12 -17.97 -42.39
N GLU A 71 24.34 -19.22 -41.97
CA GLU A 71 24.37 -20.51 -42.70
C GLU A 71 23.52 -21.63 -42.06
#